data_AF-A0A2I2EYM3-F1
#
_entry.id   AF-A0A2I2EYM3-F1
#
_cell.length_a   1.000
_cell.length_b   1.000
_cell.length_c   1.000
_cell.angle_alpha   90.00
_cell.angle_beta   90.00
_cell.angle_gamma   90.00
#
_symmetry.space_group_name_H-M   'P 1'
#
loop_
_entity.id
_entity.type
_entity.pdbx_description
1 polymer ?
#
loop_
_entity_poly.entity_id
_entity_poly.type
_entity_poly.pdbx_seq_one_letter_code
_entity_poly.pdbx_strand_id
1 'polypeptide(L)'
;MQVKSAFSALVFCAILTPTWAGWSIDRSCGPVTGNIEKAIKNIMKWPAEVTKSLGKDKDVNEFAARLFNTADFEYVKDIISKIGAQSAMGNSQVDDPIIYCTQDRLEERIRASNQEKYYYDTLGKFTVDKDTYEGCEDKDTFGYTTAFWEKTKSGKGQTTMQLCPKYLKDIGQTPILDGKGKPQNKKLHDSYEKLKMMHGTDIHINDFAGLELTLFHEFVHTPKVRPKPQIMDHGYFWNDATGLSKDKALDNAESYALLALGTWLINQRAAHIQSDGTIEWLEDELAMKKRTAQPWTA
;
A
#
# COMPACT_ATOMS: atom_id res chain seq x y z
N MET A 1 -16.18 17.16 -62.05
CA MET A 1 -16.67 16.57 -60.78
C MET A 1 -15.74 15.45 -60.36
N GLN A 2 -14.89 15.68 -59.37
CA GLN A 2 -14.10 14.63 -58.73
C GLN A 2 -14.42 14.70 -57.23
N VAL A 3 -15.13 13.69 -56.74
CA VAL A 3 -15.39 13.51 -55.31
C VAL A 3 -14.16 12.80 -54.75
N LYS A 4 -13.32 13.53 -54.01
CA LYS A 4 -12.26 12.92 -53.19
C LYS A 4 -12.89 12.49 -51.86
N SER A 5 -13.08 11.19 -51.71
CA SER A 5 -13.36 10.53 -50.44
C SER A 5 -12.12 10.66 -49.54
N ALA A 6 -12.22 11.47 -48.48
CA ALA A 6 -11.26 11.47 -47.39
C ALA A 6 -11.66 10.38 -46.39
N PHE A 7 -10.87 9.30 -46.33
CA PHE A 7 -10.92 8.35 -45.23
C PHE A 7 -10.35 9.06 -43.99
N SER A 8 -11.23 9.47 -43.08
CA SER A 8 -10.84 9.91 -41.75
C SER A 8 -10.37 8.70 -40.94
N ALA A 9 -9.06 8.49 -40.90
CA ALA A 9 -8.44 7.67 -39.87
C ALA A 9 -8.60 8.40 -38.53
N LEU A 10 -9.61 8.01 -37.75
CA LEU A 10 -9.71 8.32 -36.33
C LEU A 10 -8.56 7.61 -35.61
N VAL A 11 -7.40 8.26 -35.58
CA VAL A 11 -6.34 7.92 -34.64
C VAL A 11 -6.85 8.33 -33.26
N PHE A 12 -7.40 7.36 -32.52
CA PHE A 12 -7.58 7.48 -31.08
C PHE A 12 -6.19 7.53 -30.44
N CYS A 13 -5.59 8.72 -30.42
CA CYS A 13 -4.53 9.02 -29.47
C CYS A 13 -5.17 8.95 -28.09
N ALA A 14 -4.98 7.83 -27.39
CA ALA A 14 -5.11 7.80 -25.95
C ALA A 14 -4.16 8.87 -25.41
N ILE A 15 -4.70 10.02 -25.01
CA ILE A 15 -3.96 11.05 -24.31
C ILE A 15 -3.61 10.45 -22.96
N LEU A 16 -2.41 9.87 -22.85
CA LEU A 16 -1.77 9.64 -21.57
C LEU A 16 -1.52 11.02 -20.98
N THR A 17 -2.45 11.51 -20.16
CA THR A 17 -2.15 12.66 -19.31
C THR A 17 -0.98 12.24 -18.42
N PRO A 18 0.15 12.95 -18.40
CA PRO A 18 1.21 12.66 -17.46
C PRO A 18 0.65 12.92 -16.07
N THR A 19 0.22 11.85 -15.40
CA THR A 19 -0.14 11.91 -14.00
C THR A 19 1.15 12.10 -13.24
N TRP A 20 1.26 13.22 -12.54
CA TRP A 20 2.34 13.57 -11.61
C TRP A 20 2.38 12.66 -10.38
N ALA A 21 1.83 11.46 -10.50
CA ALA A 21 1.74 10.46 -9.45
C ALA A 21 2.86 9.46 -9.70
N GLY A 22 3.74 9.26 -8.70
CA GLY A 22 4.82 8.29 -8.77
C GLY A 22 4.36 6.83 -8.74
N TRP A 23 3.36 6.47 -9.56
CA TRP A 23 2.78 5.13 -9.78
C TRP A 23 1.89 5.13 -11.04
N SER A 24 1.64 3.94 -11.61
CA SER A 24 0.67 3.75 -12.69
C SER A 24 -0.20 2.51 -12.47
N ILE A 25 -1.41 2.50 -13.02
CA ILE A 25 -2.34 1.36 -12.96
C ILE A 25 -2.51 0.83 -14.38
N ASP A 26 -2.24 -0.47 -14.56
CA ASP A 26 -2.40 -1.14 -15.84
C ASP A 26 -3.89 -1.31 -16.20
N ARG A 27 -4.17 -1.41 -17.50
CA ARG A 27 -5.52 -1.63 -18.03
C ARG A 27 -6.18 -2.91 -17.52
N SER A 28 -5.41 -3.91 -17.08
CA SER A 28 -5.91 -5.13 -16.43
C SER A 28 -6.80 -4.83 -15.22
N CYS A 29 -6.66 -3.67 -14.59
CA CYS A 29 -7.49 -3.25 -13.47
C CYS A 29 -8.89 -2.72 -13.84
N GLY A 30 -9.17 -2.50 -15.13
CA GLY A 30 -10.43 -1.99 -15.70
C GLY A 30 -11.49 -1.49 -14.70
N PRO A 31 -12.40 -2.35 -14.19
CA PRO A 31 -13.51 -1.93 -13.32
C PRO A 31 -13.11 -1.39 -11.94
N VAL A 32 -11.95 -1.77 -11.41
CA VAL A 32 -11.49 -1.43 -10.04
C VAL A 32 -10.47 -0.28 -10.01
N THR A 33 -10.02 0.21 -11.17
CA THR A 33 -9.04 1.31 -11.28
C THR A 33 -9.39 2.51 -10.41
N GLY A 34 -10.65 2.97 -10.43
CA GLY A 34 -11.08 4.12 -9.63
C GLY A 34 -10.95 3.92 -8.11
N ASN A 35 -11.16 2.69 -7.63
CA ASN A 35 -10.99 2.35 -6.20
C ASN A 35 -9.51 2.34 -5.82
N ILE A 36 -8.66 1.74 -6.67
CA ILE A 36 -7.21 1.69 -6.49
C ILE A 36 -6.64 3.11 -6.47
N GLU A 37 -6.98 3.97 -7.45
CA GLU A 37 -6.51 5.35 -7.46
C GLU A 37 -6.88 6.11 -6.19
N LYS A 38 -8.11 5.92 -5.70
CA LYS A 38 -8.60 6.58 -4.50
C LYS A 38 -7.84 6.10 -3.26
N ALA A 39 -7.64 4.80 -3.13
CA ALA A 39 -6.86 4.21 -2.05
C ALA A 39 -5.41 4.73 -2.08
N ILE A 40 -4.76 4.76 -3.24
CA ILE A 40 -3.39 5.29 -3.34
C ILE A 40 -3.34 6.78 -2.95
N LYS A 41 -4.28 7.61 -3.44
CA LYS A 41 -4.38 9.03 -3.05
C LYS A 41 -4.55 9.23 -1.54
N ASN A 42 -5.13 8.26 -0.84
CA ASN A 42 -5.26 8.29 0.61
C ASN A 42 -3.96 7.89 1.30
N ILE A 43 -3.38 6.72 0.96
CA ILE A 43 -2.21 6.18 1.65
C ILE A 43 -0.95 7.00 1.42
N MET A 44 -0.85 7.72 0.30
CA MET A 44 0.30 8.60 0.03
C MET A 44 0.37 9.82 0.96
N LYS A 45 -0.66 10.04 1.78
CA LYS A 45 -0.64 11.05 2.85
C LYS A 45 -0.07 10.51 4.16
N TRP A 46 -0.15 9.19 4.39
CA TRP A 46 0.26 8.57 5.65
C TRP A 46 1.73 8.79 6.01
N PRO A 47 2.70 8.76 5.07
CA PRO A 47 4.10 8.99 5.42
C PRO A 47 4.36 10.33 6.11
N ALA A 48 3.70 11.40 5.64
CA ALA A 48 3.81 12.71 6.25
C ALA A 48 3.19 12.75 7.65
N GLU A 49 2.06 12.07 7.85
CA GLU A 49 1.41 11.97 9.17
C GLU A 49 2.28 11.22 10.18
N VAL A 50 2.82 10.06 9.78
CA VAL A 50 3.75 9.26 10.59
C VAL A 50 4.99 10.08 10.94
N THR A 51 5.63 10.71 9.96
CA THR A 51 6.85 11.51 10.19
C THR A 51 6.58 12.71 11.12
N LYS A 52 5.38 13.30 11.06
CA LYS A 52 4.99 14.41 11.93
C LYS A 52 4.80 13.97 13.38
N SER A 53 4.18 12.82 13.62
CA SER A 53 3.79 12.33 14.95
C SER A 53 4.85 11.46 15.64
N LEU A 54 5.60 10.65 14.90
CA LEU A 54 6.57 9.71 15.46
C LEU A 54 7.73 10.47 16.12
N GLY A 55 8.00 10.15 17.38
CA GLY A 55 8.91 10.86 18.27
C GLY A 55 8.30 12.06 19.01
N LYS A 56 7.01 12.38 18.80
CA LYS A 56 6.32 13.53 19.44
C LYS A 56 5.01 13.15 20.13
N ASP A 57 4.21 12.31 19.51
CA ASP A 57 2.94 11.83 20.07
C ASP A 57 3.19 10.54 20.88
N LYS A 58 2.73 10.53 22.14
CA LYS A 58 2.96 9.41 23.06
C LYS A 58 2.31 8.12 22.56
N ASP A 59 1.09 8.19 22.03
CA ASP A 59 0.34 7.00 21.62
C ASP A 59 0.94 6.42 20.34
N VAL A 60 1.34 7.28 19.40
CA VAL A 60 2.07 6.85 18.20
C VAL A 60 3.41 6.21 18.56
N ASN A 61 4.13 6.77 19.54
CA ASN A 61 5.40 6.19 20.00
C ASN A 61 5.23 4.84 20.68
N GLU A 62 4.23 4.71 21.55
CA GLU A 62 3.92 3.45 22.21
C GLU A 62 3.52 2.38 21.20
N PHE A 63 2.69 2.76 20.23
CA PHE A 63 2.27 1.88 19.15
C PHE A 63 3.45 1.44 18.27
N ALA A 64 4.30 2.38 17.85
CA ALA A 64 5.51 2.07 17.08
C ALA A 64 6.49 1.18 17.88
N ALA A 65 6.63 1.41 19.18
CA ALA A 65 7.50 0.58 20.02
C ALA A 65 7.08 -0.88 20.06
N ARG A 66 5.78 -1.17 20.02
CA ARG A 66 5.25 -2.54 19.94
C ARG A 66 5.52 -3.17 18.57
N LEU A 67 5.29 -2.44 17.48
CA LEU A 67 5.48 -2.95 16.13
C LEU A 67 6.94 -3.22 15.76
N PHE A 68 7.88 -2.42 16.28
CA PHE A 68 9.29 -2.48 15.90
C PHE A 68 10.21 -3.00 17.02
N ASN A 69 9.66 -3.26 18.20
CA ASN A 69 10.40 -3.72 19.38
C ASN A 69 11.63 -2.82 19.68
N THR A 70 11.43 -1.51 19.58
CA THR A 70 12.46 -0.47 19.77
C THR A 70 11.82 0.84 20.19
N ALA A 71 12.55 1.67 20.95
CA ALA A 71 12.15 3.06 21.24
C ALA A 71 12.90 4.09 20.38
N ASP A 72 13.89 3.64 19.60
CA ASP A 72 14.59 4.46 18.61
C ASP A 72 13.94 4.24 17.24
N PHE A 73 13.38 5.32 16.69
CA PHE A 73 12.57 5.32 15.49
C PHE A 73 13.21 6.02 14.30
N GLU A 74 14.49 6.44 14.38
CA GLU A 74 15.12 7.19 13.28
C GLU A 74 15.14 6.37 11.98
N TYR A 75 15.43 5.07 12.07
CA TYR A 75 15.35 4.16 10.93
C TYR A 75 13.92 4.03 10.38
N VAL A 76 12.93 3.93 11.26
CA VAL A 76 11.52 3.81 10.87
C VAL A 76 11.05 5.06 10.12
N LYS A 77 11.39 6.26 10.63
CA LYS A 77 11.10 7.54 9.97
C LYS A 77 11.76 7.64 8.60
N ASP A 78 13.02 7.22 8.51
CA ASP A 78 13.78 7.24 7.25
C ASP A 78 13.07 6.38 6.18
N ILE A 79 12.73 5.13 6.48
CA ILE A 79 11.99 4.24 5.56
C ILE A 79 10.64 4.84 5.16
N ILE A 80 9.83 5.29 6.13
CA ILE A 80 8.52 5.90 5.84
C ILE A 80 8.66 7.14 4.95
N SER A 81 9.62 8.01 5.22
CA SER A 81 9.83 9.23 4.43
C SER A 81 10.17 8.92 2.97
N LYS A 82 10.87 7.82 2.70
CA LYS A 82 11.24 7.37 1.35
C LYS A 82 10.05 6.86 0.56
N ILE A 83 9.13 6.14 1.22
CA ILE A 83 7.84 5.75 0.61
C ILE A 83 7.06 7.02 0.21
N GLY A 84 6.99 8.01 1.12
CA GLY A 84 6.39 9.31 0.83
C GLY A 84 7.04 10.04 -0.35
N ALA A 85 8.37 10.05 -0.41
CA ALA A 85 9.12 10.68 -1.49
C ALA A 85 8.88 10.00 -2.85
N GLN A 86 8.70 8.68 -2.88
CA GLN A 86 8.40 7.94 -4.10
C GLN A 86 7.11 8.42 -4.77
N SER A 87 6.10 8.82 -3.98
CA SER A 87 4.86 9.40 -4.50
C SER A 87 5.04 10.73 -5.25
N ALA A 88 6.13 11.46 -4.95
CA ALA A 88 6.44 12.80 -5.47
C ALA A 88 7.53 12.80 -6.57
N MET A 89 8.24 11.67 -6.78
CA MET A 89 9.36 11.58 -7.70
C MET A 89 8.92 11.21 -9.12
N GLY A 90 8.28 12.14 -9.83
CA GLY A 90 7.99 12.00 -11.26
C GLY A 90 9.21 12.01 -12.21
N ASN A 91 10.44 11.78 -11.71
CA ASN A 91 11.63 11.56 -12.55
C ASN A 91 12.87 11.18 -11.73
N SER A 92 13.39 9.96 -11.97
CA SER A 92 14.74 9.69 -12.49
C SER A 92 15.33 8.39 -11.92
N GLN A 93 15.66 7.46 -12.84
CA GLN A 93 16.39 6.19 -12.65
C GLN A 93 15.62 4.91 -12.26
N VAL A 94 14.32 4.93 -11.96
CA VAL A 94 13.42 3.75 -11.99
C VAL A 94 12.07 4.26 -12.46
N ASP A 95 11.37 3.48 -13.27
CA ASP A 95 10.00 3.81 -13.63
C ASP A 95 9.09 3.52 -12.42
N ASP A 96 8.15 4.44 -12.19
CA ASP A 96 7.14 4.35 -11.12
C ASP A 96 6.48 2.96 -11.06
N PRO A 97 6.12 2.45 -9.87
CA PRO A 97 5.52 1.13 -9.75
C PRO A 97 4.27 1.00 -10.63
N ILE A 98 4.20 -0.08 -11.40
CA ILE A 98 3.03 -0.43 -12.20
C ILE A 98 2.18 -1.44 -11.43
N ILE A 99 0.92 -1.11 -11.21
CA ILE A 99 -0.05 -1.95 -10.52
C ILE A 99 -0.83 -2.76 -11.56
N TYR A 100 -0.79 -4.09 -11.44
CA TYR A 100 -1.52 -5.04 -12.25
C TYR A 100 -2.62 -5.73 -11.45
N CYS A 101 -3.71 -6.10 -12.13
CA CYS A 101 -4.86 -6.77 -11.52
C CYS A 101 -5.16 -8.15 -12.11
N THR A 102 -4.42 -8.56 -13.14
CA THR A 102 -4.41 -9.92 -13.67
C THR A 102 -2.98 -10.39 -13.87
N GLN A 103 -2.79 -11.71 -13.92
CA GLN A 103 -1.50 -12.32 -14.16
C GLN A 103 -1.25 -12.66 -15.64
N ASP A 104 -2.11 -12.18 -16.57
CA ASP A 104 -2.10 -12.53 -18.00
C ASP A 104 -0.78 -12.21 -18.73
N ARG A 105 0.02 -11.29 -18.20
CA ARG A 105 1.32 -10.91 -18.76
C ARG A 105 2.43 -11.95 -18.48
N LEU A 106 2.17 -12.86 -17.55
CA LEU A 106 3.13 -13.85 -17.07
C LEU A 106 3.02 -15.13 -17.91
N GLU A 107 4.12 -15.54 -18.52
CA GLU A 107 4.21 -16.78 -19.28
C GLU A 107 4.84 -17.89 -18.44
N GLU A 108 4.19 -19.05 -18.34
CA GLU A 108 4.80 -20.24 -17.74
C GLU A 108 6.05 -20.65 -18.54
N ARG A 109 7.13 -20.89 -17.82
CA ARG A 109 8.41 -21.39 -18.32
C ARG A 109 8.89 -22.51 -17.41
N ILE A 110 9.72 -23.37 -17.98
CA ILE A 110 10.36 -24.47 -17.24
C ILE A 110 11.86 -24.28 -17.33
N ARG A 111 12.53 -24.22 -16.18
CA ARG A 111 14.00 -24.14 -16.12
C ARG A 111 14.59 -25.43 -16.67
N ALA A 112 15.45 -25.34 -17.68
CA ALA A 112 16.11 -26.50 -18.26
C ALA A 112 16.96 -27.29 -17.24
N SER A 113 17.54 -26.59 -16.26
CA SER A 113 18.49 -27.14 -15.28
C SER A 113 17.87 -28.07 -14.23
N ASN A 114 16.68 -27.75 -13.75
CA ASN A 114 16.05 -28.43 -12.61
C ASN A 114 14.56 -28.73 -12.83
N GLN A 115 14.04 -28.47 -14.05
CA GLN A 115 12.63 -28.66 -14.41
C GLN A 115 11.65 -27.85 -13.55
N GLU A 116 12.14 -26.82 -12.85
CA GLU A 116 11.33 -25.95 -12.01
C GLU A 116 10.47 -25.04 -12.89
N LYS A 117 9.17 -25.01 -12.59
CA LYS A 117 8.23 -24.06 -13.20
C LYS A 117 8.46 -22.67 -12.62
N TYR A 118 8.49 -21.67 -13.49
CA TYR A 118 8.50 -20.27 -13.11
C TYR A 118 7.69 -19.46 -14.12
N TYR A 119 7.31 -18.26 -13.73
CA TYR A 119 6.48 -17.39 -14.55
C TYR A 119 7.29 -16.18 -14.96
N TYR A 120 7.44 -15.97 -16.26
CA TYR A 120 8.24 -14.87 -16.81
C TYR A 120 7.33 -13.74 -17.25
N ASP A 121 7.57 -12.54 -16.72
CA ASP A 121 6.90 -11.34 -17.19
C ASP A 121 7.45 -10.93 -18.56
N THR A 122 6.58 -11.02 -19.56
CA THR A 122 6.92 -10.70 -20.95
C THR A 122 7.23 -9.23 -21.20
N LEU A 123 6.73 -8.34 -20.35
CA LEU A 123 6.89 -6.89 -20.43
C LEU A 123 8.03 -6.40 -19.54
N GLY A 124 8.03 -6.82 -18.27
CA GLY A 124 8.97 -6.38 -17.23
C GLY A 124 10.26 -7.21 -17.13
N LYS A 125 10.32 -8.37 -17.82
CA LYS A 125 11.47 -9.30 -17.84
C LYS A 125 11.90 -9.82 -16.47
N PHE A 126 10.97 -10.00 -15.53
CA PHE A 126 11.24 -10.62 -14.24
C PHE A 126 10.68 -12.04 -14.16
N THR A 127 11.15 -12.79 -13.17
CA THR A 127 10.64 -14.13 -12.86
C THR A 127 9.88 -14.13 -11.54
N VAL A 128 8.68 -14.66 -11.56
CA VAL A 128 7.88 -14.99 -10.38
C VAL A 128 8.00 -16.50 -10.17
N ASP A 129 8.23 -16.95 -8.94
CA ASP A 129 8.19 -18.38 -8.64
C ASP A 129 6.76 -18.93 -8.71
N LYS A 130 6.67 -20.26 -8.76
CA LYS A 130 5.39 -20.94 -8.91
C LYS A 130 4.45 -20.68 -7.72
N ASP A 131 4.98 -20.68 -6.51
CA ASP A 131 4.17 -20.59 -5.29
C ASP A 131 3.52 -19.22 -5.14
N THR A 132 4.24 -18.15 -5.51
CA THR A 132 3.74 -16.77 -5.55
C THR A 132 2.66 -16.61 -6.61
N TYR A 133 2.87 -17.15 -7.82
CA TYR A 133 1.87 -17.10 -8.91
C TYR A 133 0.57 -17.82 -8.53
N GLU A 134 0.69 -19.08 -8.10
CA GLU A 134 -0.47 -19.90 -7.73
C GLU A 134 -1.15 -19.38 -6.46
N GLY A 135 -0.38 -18.79 -5.54
CA GLY A 135 -0.92 -18.09 -4.37
C GLY A 135 -1.86 -16.96 -4.75
N CYS A 136 -1.53 -16.23 -5.82
CA CYS A 136 -2.29 -15.09 -6.28
C CYS A 136 -3.53 -15.45 -7.13
N GLU A 137 -3.54 -16.59 -7.83
CA GLU A 137 -4.74 -17.05 -8.54
C GLU A 137 -5.84 -17.54 -7.59
N ASP A 138 -5.49 -18.46 -6.69
CA ASP A 138 -6.48 -19.32 -6.04
C ASP A 138 -6.38 -19.37 -4.49
N LYS A 139 -5.36 -18.74 -3.89
CA LYS A 139 -5.17 -18.76 -2.42
C LYS A 139 -5.49 -17.40 -1.79
N ASP A 140 -5.06 -17.22 -0.54
CA ASP A 140 -5.37 -16.05 0.30
C ASP A 140 -4.31 -14.93 0.15
N THR A 141 -3.51 -14.95 -0.91
CA THR A 141 -2.56 -13.86 -1.20
C THR A 141 -3.33 -12.62 -1.69
N PHE A 142 -3.08 -11.48 -1.06
CA PHE A 142 -3.76 -10.22 -1.42
C PHE A 142 -3.04 -9.47 -2.55
N GLY A 143 -1.70 -9.51 -2.53
CA GLY A 143 -0.85 -8.96 -3.56
C GLY A 143 0.59 -9.43 -3.40
N TYR A 144 1.44 -8.99 -4.32
CA TYR A 144 2.89 -9.11 -4.18
C TYR A 144 3.61 -8.02 -4.97
N THR A 145 4.83 -7.66 -4.55
CA THR A 145 5.69 -6.70 -5.24
C THR A 145 6.93 -7.36 -5.79
N THR A 146 7.22 -7.10 -7.06
CA THR A 146 8.47 -7.51 -7.72
C THR A 146 9.24 -6.28 -8.17
N ALA A 147 10.44 -6.11 -7.62
CA ALA A 147 11.36 -5.04 -8.01
C ALA A 147 12.50 -5.59 -8.86
N PHE A 148 12.70 -4.98 -10.03
CA PHE A 148 13.78 -5.32 -10.94
C PHE A 148 14.84 -4.22 -11.00
N TRP A 149 16.09 -4.64 -10.87
CA TRP A 149 17.27 -3.78 -10.84
C TRP A 149 18.29 -4.16 -11.91
N GLU A 150 17.90 -4.72 -13.06
CA GLU A 150 18.85 -4.63 -14.18
C GLU A 150 18.76 -3.25 -14.80
N LYS A 151 19.94 -2.69 -15.07
CA LYS A 151 20.08 -1.57 -15.99
C LYS A 151 19.41 -1.99 -17.30
N THR A 152 18.21 -1.48 -17.57
CA THR A 152 17.75 -1.32 -18.95
C THR A 152 18.85 -0.59 -19.75
N LYS A 153 18.82 -0.59 -21.09
CA LYS A 153 19.79 0.18 -21.90
C LYS A 153 19.84 1.69 -21.53
N SER A 154 18.81 2.19 -20.85
CA SER A 154 18.70 3.55 -20.28
C SER A 154 19.08 3.65 -18.78
N GLY A 155 19.53 2.57 -18.15
CA GLY A 155 19.96 2.54 -16.74
C GLY A 155 18.84 2.54 -15.71
N LYS A 156 17.59 2.28 -16.13
CA LYS A 156 16.41 2.27 -15.26
C LYS A 156 16.04 0.87 -14.81
N GLY A 157 15.68 0.70 -13.54
CA GLY A 157 14.94 -0.48 -13.06
C GLY A 157 13.42 -0.26 -13.17
N GLN A 158 12.64 -1.30 -12.90
CA GLN A 158 11.18 -1.24 -12.90
C GLN A 158 10.63 -2.01 -11.69
N THR A 159 9.61 -1.45 -11.04
CA THR A 159 8.90 -2.14 -9.95
C THR A 159 7.47 -2.40 -10.40
N THR A 160 6.93 -3.56 -10.06
CA THR A 160 5.54 -3.90 -10.33
C THR A 160 4.89 -4.44 -9.08
N MET A 161 3.62 -4.11 -8.90
CA MET A 161 2.77 -4.61 -7.84
C MET A 161 1.65 -5.42 -8.49
N GLN A 162 1.43 -6.64 -8.04
CA GLN A 162 0.29 -7.45 -8.44
C GLN A 162 -0.76 -7.40 -7.34
N LEU A 163 -1.98 -7.00 -7.66
CA LEU A 163 -3.15 -7.27 -6.82
C LEU A 163 -3.82 -8.56 -7.29
N CYS A 164 -4.13 -9.45 -6.36
CA CYS A 164 -4.61 -10.77 -6.70
C CYS A 164 -6.11 -10.78 -7.06
N PRO A 165 -6.52 -11.50 -8.11
CA PRO A 165 -7.91 -11.51 -8.58
C PRO A 165 -8.96 -11.86 -7.52
N LYS A 166 -8.65 -12.79 -6.60
CA LYS A 166 -9.54 -13.16 -5.49
C LYS A 166 -9.75 -11.97 -4.56
N TYR A 167 -8.65 -11.36 -4.11
CA TYR A 167 -8.68 -10.17 -3.28
C TYR A 167 -9.47 -9.04 -3.93
N LEU A 168 -9.26 -8.76 -5.23
CA LEU A 168 -10.00 -7.72 -5.97
C LEU A 168 -11.53 -7.90 -5.94
N LYS A 169 -12.04 -9.13 -5.85
CA LYS A 169 -13.48 -9.40 -5.68
C LYS A 169 -13.98 -9.01 -4.28
N ASP A 170 -13.13 -9.17 -3.27
CA ASP A 170 -13.45 -8.94 -1.86
C ASP A 170 -13.36 -7.44 -1.50
N ILE A 171 -12.37 -6.71 -2.00
CA ILE A 171 -12.23 -5.24 -1.80
C ILE A 171 -13.28 -4.39 -2.53
N GLY A 172 -14.10 -4.98 -3.41
CA GLY A 172 -15.35 -4.36 -3.84
C GLY A 172 -16.33 -4.10 -2.68
N GLN A 173 -16.12 -4.76 -1.54
CA GLN A 173 -16.98 -4.72 -0.35
C GLN A 173 -16.31 -4.02 0.85
N THR A 174 -14.98 -3.91 0.86
CA THR A 174 -14.23 -3.29 1.97
C THR A 174 -14.37 -1.76 1.94
N PRO A 175 -14.67 -1.11 3.08
CA PRO A 175 -14.84 0.34 3.12
C PRO A 175 -13.52 1.08 2.81
N ILE A 176 -13.47 1.82 1.69
CA ILE A 176 -12.36 2.73 1.38
C ILE A 176 -12.36 3.89 2.38
N LEU A 177 -11.24 4.09 3.08
CA LEU A 177 -11.05 5.13 4.08
C LEU A 177 -11.07 6.50 3.41
N ASP A 178 -12.14 7.31 3.53
CA ASP A 178 -12.10 8.61 2.88
C ASP A 178 -11.07 9.54 3.57
N GLY A 179 -10.08 9.99 2.80
CA GLY A 179 -8.97 10.81 3.29
C GLY A 179 -9.33 12.27 3.57
N LYS A 180 -10.55 12.54 4.09
CA LYS A 180 -11.02 13.90 4.41
C LYS A 180 -10.95 14.29 5.88
N GLY A 181 -10.40 13.44 6.76
CA GLY A 181 -9.73 13.86 8.00
C GLY A 181 -10.44 14.94 8.85
N LYS A 182 -11.79 14.91 8.92
CA LYS A 182 -12.56 15.79 9.81
C LYS A 182 -13.52 14.95 10.63
N PRO A 183 -13.50 15.04 11.97
CA PRO A 183 -14.37 14.25 12.85
C PRO A 183 -15.85 14.69 12.84
N GLN A 184 -16.38 15.25 11.75
CA GLN A 184 -17.74 15.78 11.70
C GLN A 184 -18.50 15.50 10.38
N ASN A 185 -18.30 14.33 9.78
CA ASN A 185 -19.19 13.90 8.70
C ASN A 185 -19.59 12.44 8.84
N LYS A 186 -20.91 12.22 8.95
CA LYS A 186 -21.61 10.93 9.00
C LYS A 186 -21.05 9.86 8.06
N LYS A 187 -20.47 10.22 6.92
CA LYS A 187 -19.95 9.28 5.91
C LYS A 187 -18.73 8.47 6.33
N LEU A 188 -17.97 8.95 7.32
CA LEU A 188 -16.84 8.19 7.88
C LEU A 188 -17.25 7.31 9.07
N HIS A 189 -18.40 7.60 9.67
CA HIS A 189 -19.08 6.68 10.58
C HIS A 189 -19.40 5.37 9.85
N ASP A 190 -19.62 5.39 8.52
CA ASP A 190 -20.06 4.23 7.75
C ASP A 190 -19.05 3.06 7.72
N SER A 191 -17.74 3.29 7.66
CA SER A 191 -16.75 2.19 7.70
C SER A 191 -16.70 1.52 9.07
N TYR A 192 -16.68 2.33 10.13
CA TYR A 192 -16.68 1.86 11.52
C TYR A 192 -18.01 1.21 11.90
N GLU A 193 -19.15 1.81 11.56
CA GLU A 193 -20.46 1.24 11.82
C GLU A 193 -20.66 -0.07 11.04
N LYS A 194 -20.13 -0.18 9.81
CA LYS A 194 -20.08 -1.47 9.10
C LYS A 194 -19.24 -2.49 9.85
N LEU A 195 -18.02 -2.14 10.27
CA LEU A 195 -17.17 -3.04 11.06
C LEU A 195 -17.83 -3.40 12.40
N LYS A 196 -18.51 -2.47 13.05
CA LYS A 196 -19.25 -2.70 14.29
C LYS A 196 -20.46 -3.59 14.08
N MET A 197 -21.16 -3.46 12.95
CA MET A 197 -22.24 -4.36 12.57
C MET A 197 -21.73 -5.78 12.25
N MET A 198 -20.49 -5.90 11.75
CA MET A 198 -19.88 -7.19 11.39
C MET A 198 -19.21 -7.89 12.58
N HIS A 199 -18.50 -7.14 13.43
CA HIS A 199 -17.60 -7.66 14.48
C HIS A 199 -18.03 -7.27 15.90
N GLY A 200 -19.07 -6.44 16.05
CA GLY A 200 -19.51 -5.93 17.36
C GLY A 200 -18.61 -4.80 17.87
N THR A 201 -18.40 -4.73 19.18
CA THR A 201 -17.53 -3.70 19.79
C THR A 201 -16.06 -4.09 19.83
N ASP A 202 -15.75 -5.34 19.49
CA ASP A 202 -14.40 -5.89 19.51
C ASP A 202 -13.77 -5.76 18.11
N ILE A 203 -13.30 -4.54 17.81
CA ILE A 203 -12.71 -4.22 16.50
C ILE A 203 -11.20 -4.17 16.66
N HIS A 204 -10.49 -5.03 15.93
CA HIS A 204 -9.05 -5.04 15.83
C HIS A 204 -8.55 -4.17 14.67
N ILE A 205 -7.31 -3.70 14.76
CA ILE A 205 -6.65 -2.98 13.65
C ILE A 205 -6.59 -3.81 12.36
N ASN A 206 -6.54 -5.15 12.47
CA ASN A 206 -6.60 -6.06 11.32
C ASN A 206 -7.94 -5.98 10.58
N ASP A 207 -9.02 -5.57 11.22
CA ASP A 207 -10.33 -5.43 10.56
C ASP A 207 -10.35 -4.23 9.60
N PHE A 208 -9.33 -3.37 9.68
CA PHE A 208 -9.07 -2.28 8.74
C PHE A 208 -8.07 -2.69 7.63
N ALA A 209 -7.67 -3.96 7.54
CA ALA A 209 -6.79 -4.50 6.50
C ALA A 209 -7.50 -4.61 5.14
N GLY A 210 -7.80 -3.45 4.55
CA GLY A 210 -8.38 -3.30 3.22
C GLY A 210 -7.36 -2.90 2.16
N LEU A 211 -7.88 -2.38 1.04
CA LEU A 211 -7.08 -1.98 -0.13
C LEU A 211 -5.96 -1.02 0.23
N GLU A 212 -6.23 -0.06 1.12
CA GLU A 212 -5.22 0.88 1.59
C GLU A 212 -4.04 0.20 2.31
N LEU A 213 -4.31 -0.68 3.27
CA LEU A 213 -3.24 -1.35 4.01
C LEU A 213 -2.41 -2.23 3.08
N THR A 214 -3.06 -3.04 2.25
CA THR A 214 -2.37 -3.90 1.28
C THR A 214 -1.54 -3.10 0.30
N LEU A 215 -2.10 -2.04 -0.31
CA LEU A 215 -1.31 -1.20 -1.21
C LEU A 215 -0.11 -0.57 -0.49
N PHE A 216 -0.29 -0.06 0.72
CA PHE A 216 0.80 0.56 1.44
C PHE A 216 1.87 -0.46 1.83
N HIS A 217 1.49 -1.65 2.28
CA HIS A 217 2.37 -2.80 2.50
C HIS A 217 3.22 -3.05 1.25
N GLU A 218 2.59 -3.17 0.09
CA GLU A 218 3.30 -3.39 -1.17
C GLU A 218 4.24 -2.21 -1.53
N PHE A 219 3.80 -0.97 -1.31
CA PHE A 219 4.63 0.23 -1.46
C PHE A 219 5.82 0.28 -0.49
N VAL A 220 5.84 -0.48 0.61
CA VAL A 220 6.99 -0.58 1.51
C VAL A 220 8.11 -1.42 0.89
N HIS A 221 7.80 -2.34 -0.03
CA HIS A 221 8.81 -3.10 -0.78
C HIS A 221 9.42 -2.31 -1.94
N THR A 222 8.79 -1.20 -2.36
CA THR A 222 9.23 -0.39 -3.51
C THR A 222 10.37 0.63 -3.26
N PRO A 223 10.67 1.15 -2.05
CA PRO A 223 11.62 2.25 -1.88
C PRO A 223 13.04 1.89 -2.27
N LYS A 224 13.58 2.77 -3.12
CA LYS A 224 14.91 2.79 -3.73
C LYS A 224 16.08 3.07 -2.79
N VAL A 225 15.95 2.92 -1.48
CA VAL A 225 17.05 3.30 -0.59
C VAL A 225 17.48 2.09 0.19
N ARG A 226 18.58 1.50 -0.28
CA ARG A 226 19.51 0.79 0.61
C ARG A 226 19.58 1.58 1.93
N PRO A 227 19.32 0.91 3.03
CA PRO A 227 20.27 -0.12 3.39
C PRO A 227 19.71 -1.49 3.07
N LYS A 228 20.61 -2.44 2.82
CA LYS A 228 20.27 -3.82 3.11
C LYS A 228 19.90 -3.90 4.60
N PRO A 229 18.93 -4.73 4.98
CA PRO A 229 18.14 -5.64 4.14
C PRO A 229 16.99 -4.97 3.36
N GLN A 230 16.55 -5.63 2.29
CA GLN A 230 15.29 -5.28 1.60
C GLN A 230 14.15 -5.57 2.58
N ILE A 231 13.20 -4.66 2.76
CA ILE A 231 12.03 -4.94 3.62
C ILE A 231 11.31 -6.19 3.08
N MET A 232 11.13 -7.17 3.94
CA MET A 232 10.56 -8.50 3.66
C MET A 232 9.21 -8.69 4.36
N ASP A 233 8.63 -9.87 4.19
CA ASP A 233 7.43 -10.33 4.87
C ASP A 233 7.77 -11.34 5.96
N HIS A 234 8.10 -10.86 7.16
CA HIS A 234 8.43 -11.72 8.30
C HIS A 234 7.20 -12.10 9.14
N GLY A 235 6.15 -11.30 9.11
CA GLY A 235 4.90 -11.56 9.83
C GLY A 235 3.75 -10.67 9.34
N TYR A 236 2.60 -11.28 9.09
CA TYR A 236 1.38 -10.60 8.64
C TYR A 236 0.38 -10.40 9.78
N PHE A 237 -0.43 -9.35 9.70
CA PHE A 237 -1.38 -8.99 10.75
C PHE A 237 -0.72 -8.69 12.11
N TRP A 238 -1.52 -8.16 13.04
CA TRP A 238 -1.06 -7.67 14.33
C TRP A 238 -0.14 -8.63 15.11
N ASN A 239 -0.60 -9.86 15.35
CA ASN A 239 0.08 -10.78 16.27
C ASN A 239 1.46 -11.18 15.75
N ASP A 240 1.55 -11.53 14.47
CA ASP A 240 2.82 -11.97 13.91
C ASP A 240 3.77 -10.78 13.75
N ALA A 241 3.27 -9.62 13.29
CA ALA A 241 4.08 -8.41 13.13
C ALA A 241 4.66 -7.88 14.47
N THR A 242 3.87 -7.89 15.55
CA THR A 242 4.32 -7.47 16.88
C THR A 242 5.12 -8.53 17.63
N GLY A 243 5.00 -9.81 17.23
CA GLY A 243 5.77 -10.92 17.77
C GLY A 243 7.21 -11.02 17.25
N LEU A 244 7.60 -10.19 16.27
CA LEU A 244 8.93 -10.22 15.67
C LEU A 244 10.03 -9.70 16.60
N SER A 245 11.24 -10.25 16.45
CA SER A 245 12.44 -9.63 17.01
C SER A 245 12.68 -8.28 16.34
N LYS A 246 13.32 -7.35 17.05
CA LYS A 246 13.63 -6.00 16.53
C LYS A 246 14.18 -6.00 15.09
N ASP A 247 15.17 -6.84 14.80
CA ASP A 247 15.80 -6.87 13.48
C ASP A 247 14.84 -7.32 12.37
N LYS A 248 13.97 -8.29 12.65
CA LYS A 248 12.92 -8.72 11.71
C LYS A 248 11.80 -7.69 11.61
N ALA A 249 11.43 -7.06 12.72
CA ALA A 249 10.37 -6.08 12.78
C ALA A 249 10.71 -4.80 11.98
N LEU A 250 11.97 -4.35 12.08
CA LEU A 250 12.51 -3.25 11.24
C LEU A 250 12.62 -3.64 9.77
N ASP A 251 12.58 -4.94 9.46
CA ASP A 251 12.65 -5.49 8.11
C ASP A 251 11.29 -6.06 7.64
N ASN A 252 10.18 -5.71 8.29
CA ASN A 252 8.86 -6.29 8.01
C ASN A 252 7.90 -5.26 7.39
N ALA A 253 7.41 -5.50 6.17
CA ALA A 253 6.53 -4.56 5.46
C ALA A 253 5.22 -4.30 6.20
N GLU A 254 4.64 -5.35 6.79
CA GLU A 254 3.40 -5.25 7.56
C GLU A 254 3.54 -4.31 8.76
N SER A 255 4.70 -4.30 9.44
CA SER A 255 4.94 -3.41 10.58
C SER A 255 4.86 -1.93 10.17
N TYR A 256 5.36 -1.58 8.98
CA TYR A 256 5.25 -0.23 8.44
C TYR A 256 3.81 0.11 8.00
N ALA A 257 3.10 -0.84 7.39
CA ALA A 257 1.72 -0.65 6.98
C ALA A 257 0.79 -0.44 8.18
N LEU A 258 0.93 -1.27 9.22
CA LEU A 258 0.20 -1.13 10.48
C LEU A 258 0.55 0.18 11.18
N LEU A 259 1.82 0.59 11.21
CA LEU A 259 2.21 1.89 11.77
C LEU A 259 1.49 3.04 11.06
N ALA A 260 1.48 3.03 9.73
CA ALA A 260 0.84 4.05 8.92
C ALA A 260 -0.67 4.13 9.17
N LEU A 261 -1.35 2.98 9.11
CA LEU A 261 -2.78 2.87 9.39
C LEU A 261 -3.12 3.29 10.83
N GLY A 262 -2.41 2.75 11.82
CA GLY A 262 -2.68 3.07 13.22
C GLY A 262 -2.35 4.53 13.57
N THR A 263 -1.33 5.13 12.95
CA THR A 263 -1.08 6.57 13.12
C THR A 263 -2.22 7.41 12.53
N TRP A 264 -2.75 7.02 11.37
CA TRP A 264 -3.94 7.66 10.80
C TRP A 264 -5.14 7.52 11.74
N LEU A 265 -5.39 6.33 12.30
CA LEU A 265 -6.45 6.10 13.29
C LEU A 265 -6.25 6.97 14.54
N ILE A 266 -5.06 6.97 15.13
CA ILE A 266 -4.75 7.75 16.34
C ILE A 266 -4.96 9.25 16.09
N ASN A 267 -4.41 9.79 15.01
CA ASN A 267 -4.44 11.22 14.72
C ASN A 267 -5.81 11.70 14.23
N GLN A 268 -6.49 10.94 13.37
CA GLN A 268 -7.71 11.37 12.68
C GLN A 268 -8.99 10.89 13.37
N ARG A 269 -8.90 9.88 14.23
CA ARG A 269 -10.05 9.29 14.92
C ARG A 269 -9.96 9.31 16.43
N ALA A 270 -8.86 9.84 16.99
CA ALA A 270 -8.58 9.73 18.41
C ALA A 270 -8.71 8.27 18.89
N ALA A 271 -8.17 7.33 18.11
CA ALA A 271 -8.06 5.95 18.54
C ALA A 271 -6.90 5.78 19.53
N HIS A 272 -7.04 4.81 20.41
CA HIS A 272 -5.96 4.19 21.14
C HIS A 272 -5.88 2.72 20.70
N ILE A 273 -4.71 2.28 20.26
CA ILE A 273 -4.48 0.89 19.86
C ILE A 273 -3.94 0.14 21.06
N GLN A 274 -4.69 -0.86 21.53
CA GLN A 274 -4.35 -1.67 22.69
C GLN A 274 -3.22 -2.67 22.38
N SER A 275 -2.68 -3.33 23.39
CA SER A 275 -1.54 -4.24 23.23
C SER A 275 -1.86 -5.49 22.40
N ASP A 276 -3.12 -5.92 22.41
CA ASP A 276 -3.66 -7.02 21.61
C ASP A 276 -4.10 -6.59 20.21
N GLY A 277 -4.00 -5.29 19.88
CA GLY A 277 -4.40 -4.73 18.60
C GLY A 277 -5.87 -4.30 18.54
N THR A 278 -6.60 -4.42 19.64
CA THR A 278 -7.98 -3.91 19.77
C THR A 278 -7.97 -2.38 19.72
N ILE A 279 -8.98 -1.79 19.09
CA ILE A 279 -9.12 -0.34 18.96
C ILE A 279 -10.09 0.18 20.01
N GLU A 280 -9.58 1.03 20.90
CA GLU A 280 -10.40 1.84 21.79
C GLU A 280 -10.57 3.25 21.19
N TRP A 281 -11.81 3.72 21.09
CA TRP A 281 -12.09 5.06 20.59
C TRP A 281 -12.21 6.02 21.77
N LEU A 282 -11.45 7.12 21.73
CA LEU A 282 -11.56 8.14 22.77
C LEU A 282 -12.86 8.92 22.57
N GLU A 283 -13.85 8.67 23.43
CA GLU A 283 -15.20 9.25 23.34
C GLU A 283 -15.25 10.76 23.69
N ASP A 284 -14.21 11.30 24.32
CA ASP A 284 -14.17 12.69 24.76
C ASP A 284 -13.98 13.65 23.57
N GLU A 285 -15.02 14.45 23.29
CA GLU A 285 -15.03 15.49 22.26
C GLU A 285 -13.89 16.51 22.43
N LEU A 286 -13.44 16.75 23.66
CA LEU A 286 -12.31 17.64 23.96
C LEU A 286 -10.97 17.00 23.61
N ALA A 287 -10.82 15.70 23.89
CA ALA A 287 -9.64 14.91 23.50
C ALA A 287 -9.56 14.78 21.97
N MET A 288 -10.69 14.51 21.31
CA MET A 288 -10.80 14.54 19.85
C MET A 288 -10.42 15.91 19.29
N LYS A 289 -11.02 17.00 19.79
CA LYS A 289 -10.70 18.37 19.34
C LYS A 289 -9.22 18.72 19.54
N LYS A 290 -8.61 18.36 20.68
CA LYS A 290 -7.18 18.60 20.92
C LYS A 290 -6.28 17.85 19.93
N ARG A 291 -6.64 16.62 19.55
CA ARG A 291 -5.87 15.80 18.60
C ARG A 291 -6.07 16.25 17.14
N THR A 292 -7.30 16.51 16.71
CA THR A 292 -7.61 16.88 15.32
C THR A 292 -7.39 18.36 15.00
N ALA A 293 -7.20 19.23 16.00
CA ALA A 293 -6.97 20.67 15.80
C ALA A 293 -5.55 21.03 15.37
N GLN A 294 -4.62 20.08 15.27
CA GLN A 294 -3.31 20.31 14.67
C GLN A 294 -3.49 20.60 13.16
N PRO A 295 -3.21 21.82 12.67
CA PRO A 295 -3.40 22.14 11.27
C PRO A 295 -2.47 21.29 10.40
N TRP A 296 -3.01 20.80 9.28
CA TRP A 296 -2.24 20.44 8.11
C TRP A 296 -1.76 21.74 7.46
N THR A 297 -0.56 22.20 7.79
CA THR A 297 0.17 23.09 6.89
C THR A 297 0.97 22.20 5.95
N ALA A 298 0.51 22.15 4.70
CA ALA A 298 1.23 21.57 3.58
C ALA A 298 2.58 22.27 3.36
#